data_AF-A0A5J4PHC4-F1
#
_entry.id   AF-A0A5J4PHC4-F1
#
_cell.length_a   1.000
_cell.length_b   1.000
_cell.length_c   1.000
_cell.angle_alpha   90.00
_cell.angle_beta   90.00
_cell.angle_gamma   90.00
#
_symmetry.space_group_name_H-M   'P 1'
#
loop_
_entity.id
_entity.type
_entity.pdbx_description
1 polymer ?
#
loop_
_entity_poly.entity_id
_entity_poly.type
_entity_poly.pdbx_seq_one_letter_code
_entity_poly.pdbx_strand_id
1 'polypeptide(L)'
;TKRLLEQALNEYGVRVTTTAQRLKEFNSVTDAYLNIFLTLGGLGLLLGIMSFIIVVRKDFVSRREQISLLHSLGFTHKRIEKLLVKENRIVPLCAIVTGVLGSLTGVVSGLLNVSVWIWLTTILLTALLIVCVIGLVRFKI
;
A
#
# COMPACT_ATOMS: atom_id res chain seq x y z
N THR A 1 38.15 -4.02 -30.51
CA THR A 1 37.40 -2.97 -31.25
C THR A 1 37.37 -1.64 -30.53
N LYS A 2 36.86 -1.53 -29.28
CA LYS A 2 36.84 -0.26 -28.51
C LYS A 2 38.21 0.46 -28.44
N ARG A 3 39.27 -0.25 -28.01
CA ARG A 3 40.64 0.31 -27.90
C ARG A 3 41.24 0.77 -29.24
N LEU A 4 40.90 0.09 -30.34
CA LEU A 4 41.37 0.45 -31.68
C LEU A 4 40.69 1.72 -32.20
N LEU A 5 39.39 1.88 -31.93
CA LEU A 5 38.63 3.09 -32.24
C LEU A 5 39.07 4.27 -31.35
N GLU A 6 39.36 4.03 -30.07
CA GLU A 6 39.92 5.05 -29.17
C GLU A 6 41.30 5.51 -29.61
N GLN A 7 42.20 4.61 -30.04
CA GLN A 7 43.52 5.00 -30.56
C GLN A 7 43.43 5.77 -31.87
N ALA A 8 42.56 5.35 -32.80
CA ALA A 8 42.42 6.00 -34.11
C ALA A 8 41.77 7.39 -34.06
N LEU A 9 40.90 7.65 -33.07
CA LEU A 9 40.25 8.95 -32.89
C LEU A 9 40.84 9.76 -31.72
N ASN A 10 41.96 9.32 -31.14
CA ASN A 10 42.59 9.99 -30.01
C ASN A 10 43.07 11.41 -30.37
N GLU A 11 43.57 11.61 -31.59
CA GLU A 11 43.99 12.92 -32.09
C GLU A 11 42.83 13.92 -32.21
N TYR A 12 41.58 13.43 -32.27
CA TYR A 12 40.36 14.24 -32.26
C TYR A 12 39.74 14.38 -30.85
N GLY A 13 40.38 13.82 -29.81
CA GLY A 13 39.89 13.89 -28.43
C GLY A 13 38.62 13.07 -28.15
N VAL A 14 38.25 12.14 -29.04
CA VAL A 14 37.00 11.39 -28.93
C VAL A 14 37.14 10.22 -27.96
N ARG A 15 36.33 10.22 -26.89
CA ARG A 15 36.27 9.12 -25.93
C ARG A 15 35.14 8.15 -26.27
N VAL A 16 35.47 6.94 -26.70
CA VAL A 16 34.49 5.92 -27.09
C VAL A 16 34.01 5.15 -25.87
N THR A 17 32.76 5.34 -25.47
CA THR A 17 32.13 4.53 -24.41
C THR A 17 31.14 3.55 -25.02
N THR A 18 31.05 2.33 -24.46
CA THR A 18 30.06 1.36 -24.93
C THR A 18 28.67 1.79 -24.49
N THR A 19 27.66 1.57 -25.35
CA THR A 19 26.26 1.84 -25.02
C THR A 19 25.83 1.11 -23.75
N ALA A 20 26.30 -0.12 -23.54
CA ALA A 20 26.04 -0.90 -22.33
C ALA A 20 26.57 -0.22 -21.06
N GLN A 21 27.75 0.40 -21.11
CA GLN A 21 28.32 1.10 -19.95
C GLN A 21 27.51 2.37 -19.63
N ARG A 22 27.14 3.16 -20.65
CA ARG A 22 26.31 4.35 -20.46
C ARG A 22 24.90 4.01 -19.95
N LEU A 23 24.30 2.94 -20.47
CA LEU A 23 22.99 2.48 -19.99
C LEU A 23 23.06 2.03 -18.52
N LYS A 24 24.12 1.33 -18.12
CA LYS A 24 24.33 0.93 -16.73
C LYS A 24 24.50 2.15 -15.81
N GLU A 25 25.25 3.16 -16.24
CA GLU A 25 25.38 4.43 -15.50
C GLU A 25 24.02 5.11 -15.34
N PHE A 26 23.19 5.19 -16.39
CA PHE A 26 21.84 5.76 -16.28
C PHE A 26 20.92 4.94 -15.36
N ASN A 27 20.90 3.61 -15.50
CA ASN A 27 20.10 2.74 -14.63
C ASN A 27 20.49 2.90 -13.16
N SER A 28 21.77 3.10 -12.85
CA SER A 28 22.20 3.31 -11.46
C SER A 28 21.57 4.55 -10.80
N VAL A 29 21.30 5.60 -11.58
CA VAL A 29 20.60 6.80 -11.11
C VAL A 29 19.12 6.50 -10.91
N THR A 30 18.49 5.79 -11.85
CA THR A 30 17.08 5.37 -11.75
C THR A 30 16.85 4.46 -10.54
N ASP A 31 17.74 3.51 -10.30
CA ASP A 31 17.67 2.59 -9.16
C ASP A 31 17.76 3.35 -7.83
N ALA A 32 18.68 4.31 -7.74
CA ALA A 32 18.79 5.17 -6.55
C ALA A 32 17.52 5.99 -6.31
N TYR A 33 16.95 6.58 -7.37
CA TYR A 33 15.68 7.31 -7.29
C TYR A 33 14.55 6.40 -6.80
N LEU A 34 14.35 5.23 -7.42
CA LEU A 34 13.33 4.27 -7.01
C LEU A 34 13.49 3.85 -5.55
N ASN A 35 14.73 3.63 -5.10
CA ASN A 35 15.01 3.26 -3.71
C ASN A 35 14.63 4.39 -2.73
N ILE A 36 14.91 5.65 -3.05
CA ILE A 36 14.51 6.80 -2.22
C ILE A 36 12.97 6.88 -2.12
N PHE A 37 12.26 6.73 -3.23
CA PHE A 37 10.79 6.74 -3.20
C PHE A 37 10.20 5.53 -2.48
N LEU A 38 10.82 4.35 -2.61
CA LEU A 38 10.37 3.15 -1.91
C LEU A 38 10.57 3.28 -0.39
N THR A 39 11.71 3.81 0.04
CA THR A 39 12.00 4.03 1.46
C THR A 39 11.05 5.08 2.06
N LEU A 40 10.84 6.21 1.38
CA LEU A 40 9.87 7.22 1.80
C LEU A 40 8.44 6.70 1.79
N GLY A 41 8.07 5.94 0.76
CA GLY A 41 6.76 5.28 0.68
C GLY A 41 6.55 4.28 1.82
N GLY A 42 7.58 3.51 2.17
CA GLY A 42 7.58 2.60 3.31
C GLY A 42 7.40 3.34 4.64
N LEU A 43 8.08 4.47 4.84
CA LEU A 43 7.87 5.33 6.02
C LEU A 43 6.44 5.89 6.07
N GLY A 44 5.90 6.34 4.94
CA GLY A 44 4.51 6.80 4.83
C GLY A 44 3.51 5.70 5.19
N LEU A 45 3.76 4.46 4.75
CA LEU A 45 2.96 3.30 5.11
C LEU A 45 3.00 3.02 6.62
N LEU A 46 4.20 3.06 7.24
CA LEU A 46 4.34 2.88 8.69
C LEU A 46 3.56 3.94 9.47
N LEU A 47 3.65 5.20 9.06
CA LEU A 47 2.85 6.29 9.65
C LEU A 47 1.36 6.05 9.48
N GLY A 48 0.91 5.62 8.29
CA GLY A 48 -0.49 5.28 8.03
C GLY A 48 -1.01 4.17 8.94
N ILE A 49 -0.22 3.12 9.16
CA ILE A 49 -0.56 2.02 10.08
C ILE A 49 -0.70 2.54 11.52
N MET A 50 0.24 3.38 11.97
CA MET A 50 0.18 3.98 13.31
C MET A 50 -1.07 4.86 13.49
N SER A 51 -1.38 5.72 12.51
CA SER A 51 -2.59 6.54 12.53
C SER A 51 -3.86 5.68 12.57
N PHE A 52 -3.91 4.61 11.78
CA PHE A 52 -5.05 3.68 11.79
C PHE A 52 -5.25 3.04 13.17
N ILE A 53 -4.18 2.60 13.83
CA ILE A 53 -4.25 2.03 15.20
C ILE A 53 -4.86 3.04 16.18
N ILE A 54 -4.46 4.31 16.11
CA ILE A 54 -4.96 5.37 16.99
C ILE A 54 -6.46 5.62 16.77
N VAL A 55 -6.90 5.75 15.52
CA VAL A 55 -8.31 5.95 15.18
C VAL A 55 -9.16 4.78 15.67
N VAL A 56 -8.71 3.56 15.38
CA VAL A 56 -9.38 2.33 15.82
C VAL A 56 -9.49 2.29 17.34
N ARG A 57 -8.42 2.66 18.09
CA ARG A 57 -8.44 2.73 19.56
C ARG A 57 -9.44 3.76 20.09
N LYS A 58 -9.50 4.96 19.49
CA LYS A 58 -10.43 6.03 19.87
C LYS A 58 -11.89 5.55 19.80
N ASP A 59 -12.23 4.80 18.76
CA ASP A 59 -13.61 4.35 18.54
C ASP A 59 -14.09 3.36 19.62
N PHE A 60 -13.19 2.56 20.22
CA PHE A 60 -13.54 1.70 21.36
C PHE A 60 -13.81 2.49 22.65
N VAL A 61 -13.05 3.55 22.90
CA VAL A 61 -13.19 4.36 24.12
C VAL A 61 -14.52 5.12 24.07
N SER A 62 -14.85 5.70 22.91
CA SER A 62 -16.04 6.55 22.74
C SER A 62 -17.38 5.79 22.81
N ARG A 63 -17.39 4.46 22.66
CA ARG A 63 -18.63 3.66 22.59
C ARG A 63 -19.03 2.98 23.91
N ARG A 64 -18.21 3.09 24.97
CA ARG A 64 -18.51 2.47 26.28
C ARG A 64 -19.78 3.01 26.94
N GLU A 65 -20.04 4.30 26.81
CA GLU A 65 -21.22 4.94 27.40
C GLU A 65 -22.52 4.52 26.72
N GLN A 66 -22.51 4.39 25.39
CA GLN A 66 -23.67 3.94 24.61
C GLN A 66 -24.08 2.51 24.93
N ILE A 67 -23.10 1.62 25.18
CA ILE A 67 -23.36 0.22 25.56
C ILE A 67 -24.04 0.15 26.93
N SER A 68 -23.64 1.00 27.87
CA SER A 68 -24.26 1.10 29.20
C SER A 68 -25.73 1.54 29.11
N LEU A 69 -26.02 2.56 28.29
CA LEU A 69 -27.37 3.07 28.07
C LEU A 69 -28.30 2.02 27.40
N LEU A 70 -27.81 1.32 26.38
CA LEU A 70 -28.57 0.26 25.70
C LEU A 70 -28.85 -0.93 26.64
N HIS A 71 -27.92 -1.22 27.56
CA HIS A 71 -28.10 -2.26 28.57
C HIS A 71 -29.19 -1.86 29.59
N SER A 72 -29.22 -0.60 30.02
CA SER A 72 -30.27 -0.07 30.91
C SER A 72 -31.67 -0.10 30.27
N LEU A 73 -31.75 -0.10 28.94
CA LEU A 73 -33.00 -0.23 28.18
C LEU A 73 -33.41 -1.68 27.89
N GLY A 74 -32.66 -2.67 28.39
CA GLY A 74 -33.02 -4.10 28.26
C GLY A 74 -32.66 -4.74 26.92
N PHE A 75 -31.80 -4.11 26.10
CA PHE A 75 -31.36 -4.72 24.85
C PHE A 75 -30.40 -5.90 25.09
N THR A 76 -30.66 -7.02 24.41
CA THR A 76 -29.78 -8.20 24.46
C THR A 76 -28.44 -7.93 23.76
N HIS A 77 -27.34 -8.46 24.32
CA HIS A 77 -25.97 -8.29 23.82
C HIS A 77 -25.80 -8.51 22.31
N LYS A 78 -26.44 -9.56 21.76
CA LYS A 78 -26.40 -9.91 20.32
C LYS A 78 -26.98 -8.81 19.40
N ARG A 79 -27.96 -8.04 19.88
CA ARG A 79 -28.60 -7.00 19.07
C ARG A 79 -27.78 -5.72 19.06
N ILE A 80 -27.11 -5.41 20.17
CA ILE A 80 -26.16 -4.30 20.30
C ILE A 80 -24.95 -4.56 19.40
N GLU A 81 -24.38 -5.77 19.47
CA GLU A 81 -23.24 -6.18 18.63
C GLU A 81 -23.54 -6.01 17.13
N LYS A 82 -24.69 -6.53 16.67
CA LYS A 82 -25.08 -6.47 15.25
C LYS A 82 -25.29 -5.03 14.74
N LEU A 83 -25.77 -4.13 15.61
CA LEU A 83 -26.01 -2.73 15.29
C LEU A 83 -24.69 -1.95 15.19
N LEU A 84 -23.79 -2.15 16.16
CA LEU A 84 -22.45 -1.57 16.18
C LEU A 84 -21.60 -2.04 14.98
N VAL A 85 -21.64 -3.33 14.65
CA VAL A 85 -20.96 -3.88 13.46
C VAL A 85 -21.49 -3.24 12.18
N LYS A 86 -22.79 -2.95 12.07
CA LYS A 86 -23.36 -2.33 10.86
C LYS A 86 -22.89 -0.88 10.69
N GLU A 87 -22.82 -0.13 11.78
CA GLU A 87 -22.42 1.28 11.75
C GLU A 87 -20.92 1.45 11.50
N ASN A 88 -20.08 0.65 12.17
CA ASN A 88 -18.62 0.82 12.11
C ASN A 88 -17.95 0.21 10.87
N ARG A 89 -18.73 -0.40 9.96
CA ARG A 89 -18.21 -0.99 8.71
C ARG A 89 -17.90 0.04 7.63
N ILE A 90 -18.48 1.23 7.69
CA ILE A 90 -18.38 2.23 6.60
C ILE A 90 -16.96 2.81 6.49
N VAL A 91 -16.36 3.20 7.62
CA VAL A 91 -15.02 3.79 7.67
C VAL A 91 -13.94 2.87 7.06
N PRO A 92 -13.80 1.60 7.49
CA PRO A 92 -12.83 0.69 6.88
C PRO A 92 -13.14 0.38 5.41
N LEU A 93 -14.42 0.32 5.02
CA LEU A 93 -14.78 0.09 3.62
C LEU A 93 -14.30 1.25 2.73
N CYS A 94 -14.54 2.49 3.15
CA CYS A 94 -14.07 3.68 2.46
C CYS A 94 -12.53 3.70 2.36
N ALA A 95 -11.81 3.32 3.42
CA ALA A 95 -10.36 3.25 3.40
C ALA A 95 -9.81 2.21 2.40
N ILE A 96 -10.45 1.03 2.31
CA ILE A 96 -10.07 0.01 1.33
C ILE A 96 -10.35 0.51 -0.09
N VAL A 97 -11.52 1.11 -0.34
CA VAL A 97 -11.88 1.64 -1.66
C VAL A 97 -10.90 2.71 -2.11
N THR A 98 -10.58 3.69 -1.25
CA THR A 98 -9.63 4.75 -1.61
C THR A 98 -8.22 4.21 -1.82
N GLY A 99 -7.78 3.23 -1.02
CA GLY A 99 -6.50 2.55 -1.20
C GLY A 99 -6.41 1.76 -2.51
N VAL A 100 -7.44 0.99 -2.85
CA VAL A 100 -7.52 0.23 -4.11
C VAL A 100 -7.52 1.18 -5.31
N LEU A 101 -8.30 2.26 -5.25
CA LEU A 101 -8.33 3.27 -6.31
C LEU A 101 -6.96 3.94 -6.49
N GLY A 102 -6.30 4.33 -5.40
CA GLY A 102 -4.96 4.91 -5.45
C GLY A 102 -3.89 3.95 -5.98
N SER A 103 -3.98 2.66 -5.63
CA SER A 103 -3.08 1.65 -6.18
C SER A 103 -3.34 1.40 -7.68
N LEU A 104 -4.59 1.42 -8.11
CA LEU A 104 -4.96 1.17 -9.51
C LEU A 104 -4.47 2.29 -10.42
N THR A 105 -4.57 3.56 -9.99
CA THR A 105 -4.05 4.70 -10.75
C THR A 105 -2.52 4.65 -10.86
N GLY A 106 -1.82 4.22 -9.81
CA GLY A 106 -0.36 4.11 -9.82
C GLY A 106 0.19 3.03 -10.77
N VAL A 107 -0.54 1.94 -10.98
CA VAL A 107 -0.09 0.79 -11.79
C VAL A 107 -0.72 0.80 -13.19
N VAL A 108 -1.49 1.84 -13.55
CA VAL A 108 -2.36 1.85 -14.74
C VAL A 108 -1.63 1.47 -16.04
N SER A 109 -0.42 2.01 -16.24
CA SER A 109 0.37 1.80 -17.46
C SER A 109 1.04 0.43 -17.53
N GLY A 110 1.12 -0.30 -16.41
CA GLY A 110 1.77 -1.60 -16.32
C GLY A 110 0.81 -2.80 -16.40
N LEU A 111 -0.49 -2.59 -16.17
CA LEU A 111 -1.49 -3.65 -15.98
C LEU A 111 -1.53 -4.71 -17.09
N LEU A 112 -1.28 -4.31 -18.35
CA LEU A 112 -1.36 -5.19 -19.52
C LEU A 112 -0.14 -6.13 -19.66
N ASN A 113 0.98 -5.80 -19.03
CA ASN A 113 2.22 -6.58 -19.10
C ASN A 113 2.49 -7.41 -17.83
N VAL A 114 1.54 -7.43 -16.89
CA VAL A 114 1.70 -8.10 -15.60
C VAL A 114 1.32 -9.58 -15.72
N SER A 115 2.20 -10.46 -15.23
CA SER A 115 1.97 -11.90 -15.19
C SER A 115 0.75 -12.27 -14.33
N VAL A 116 0.03 -13.32 -14.73
CA VAL A 116 -1.17 -13.84 -14.03
C VAL A 116 -0.89 -14.15 -12.56
N TRP A 117 0.34 -14.58 -12.22
CA TRP A 117 0.71 -14.88 -10.84
C TRP A 117 0.61 -13.66 -9.92
N ILE A 118 1.04 -12.50 -10.41
CA ILE A 118 1.03 -11.25 -9.66
C ILE A 118 -0.42 -10.82 -9.41
N TRP A 119 -1.27 -10.90 -10.43
CA TRP A 119 -2.71 -10.65 -10.28
C TRP A 119 -3.36 -11.54 -9.21
N LEU A 120 -3.03 -12.82 -9.22
CA LEU A 120 -3.55 -13.79 -8.26
C LEU A 120 -3.13 -13.43 -6.82
N THR A 121 -1.87 -13.06 -6.63
CA THR A 121 -1.37 -12.61 -5.31
C THR A 121 -2.02 -11.32 -4.83
N THR A 122 -2.28 -10.35 -5.72
CA THR A 122 -2.92 -9.07 -5.37
C THR A 122 -4.39 -9.26 -4.94
N ILE A 123 -5.14 -10.09 -5.67
CA ILE A 123 -6.53 -10.42 -5.32
C ILE A 123 -6.58 -11.15 -3.97
N LEU A 124 -5.69 -12.14 -3.78
CA LEU A 124 -5.59 -12.88 -2.52
C LEU A 124 -5.28 -11.97 -1.34
N LEU A 125 -4.28 -11.08 -1.46
CA LEU A 125 -3.90 -10.15 -0.41
C LEU A 125 -5.02 -9.17 -0.06
N THR A 126 -5.71 -8.64 -1.09
CA THR A 126 -6.82 -7.72 -0.88
C THR A 126 -8.00 -8.42 -0.19
N ALA A 127 -8.34 -9.65 -0.60
CA ALA A 127 -9.36 -10.47 0.05
C ALA A 127 -8.98 -10.77 1.51
N LEU A 128 -7.73 -11.14 1.78
CA LEU A 128 -7.23 -11.40 3.12
C LEU A 128 -7.29 -10.14 4.01
N LEU A 129 -6.96 -8.97 3.47
CA LEU A 129 -7.07 -7.68 4.18
C LEU A 129 -8.53 -7.39 4.55
N ILE A 130 -9.47 -7.56 3.60
CA ILE A 130 -10.91 -7.40 3.87
C ILE A 130 -11.38 -8.35 4.98
N VAL A 131 -11.00 -9.63 4.92
CA VAL A 131 -11.36 -10.62 5.95
C VAL A 131 -10.75 -10.25 7.31
N CYS A 132 -9.49 -9.83 7.36
CA CYS A 132 -8.82 -9.42 8.59
C CYS A 132 -9.49 -8.19 9.23
N VAL A 133 -9.88 -7.21 8.41
CA VAL A 133 -10.58 -6.00 8.89
C VAL A 133 -11.98 -6.34 9.39
N ILE A 134 -12.74 -7.17 8.66
CA ILE A 134 -14.06 -7.64 9.12
C ILE A 134 -13.91 -8.47 10.42
N GLY A 135 -12.87 -9.29 10.51
CA GLY A 135 -12.52 -10.09 11.69
C GLY A 135 -12.18 -9.22 12.91
N LEU A 136 -11.36 -8.18 12.73
CA LEU A 136 -11.03 -7.22 13.79
C LEU A 136 -12.25 -6.44 14.28
N VAL A 137 -13.15 -6.06 13.37
CA VAL A 137 -14.42 -5.42 13.72
C VAL A 137 -15.33 -6.38 14.49
N ARG A 138 -15.37 -7.66 14.13
CA ARG A 138 -16.16 -8.70 14.81
C ARG A 138 -15.58 -9.13 16.16
N PHE A 139 -14.26 -9.29 16.29
CA PHE A 139 -13.59 -9.84 17.47
C PHE A 139 -13.62 -8.89 18.68
N LYS A 140 -13.78 -7.59 18.44
CA LYS A 140 -13.55 -6.55 19.44
C LYS A 140 -14.84 -5.90 19.97
N ILE A 141 -16.00 -6.45 19.61
CA ILE A 141 -17.34 -6.09 20.10
C ILE A 141 -17.85 -7.26 20.94
#